data_AF-A0A9D6QFX7-F1
#
_entry.id   AF-A0A9D6QFX7-F1
#
_cell.length_a   1.000
_cell.length_b   1.000
_cell.length_c   1.000
_cell.angle_alpha   90.00
_cell.angle_beta   90.00
_cell.angle_gamma   90.00
#
_symmetry.space_group_name_H-M   'P 1'
#
loop_
_entity.id
_entity.type
_entity.pdbx_description
1 polymer ?
#
loop_
_entity_poly.entity_id
_entity_poly.type
_entity_poly.pdbx_seq_one_letter_code
_entity_poly.pdbx_strand_id
1 'polypeptide(L)'
;MQTMLEAVGLVMHDKRARDILLGAFWKDGWKRDSERSVSADDFAYAKDKRYMFDPVALSHDDAVARLIDERERADLAAASNAFLASLSNRRLDLRSALGSYAFALNFPRHKIALTSSATVPSGARRCDCCGFYESENPAQIDLNVFEF
;
A
#
# COMPACT_ATOMS: atom_id res chain seq x y z
N MET A 1 34.00 -4.16 2.97
CA MET A 1 32.78 -4.95 3.28
C MET A 1 31.57 -4.08 3.59
N GLN A 2 31.75 -2.87 4.15
CA GLN A 2 30.69 -1.86 4.34
C GLN A 2 30.05 -1.37 3.02
N THR A 3 30.84 -1.32 1.94
CA THR A 3 30.45 -0.77 0.62
C THR A 3 29.64 -1.72 -0.27
N MET A 4 29.44 -2.98 0.13
CA MET A 4 28.57 -3.93 -0.60
C MET A 4 27.16 -4.01 -0.02
N LEU A 5 26.93 -3.48 1.19
CA LEU A 5 25.60 -3.45 1.84
C LEU A 5 24.72 -2.31 1.33
N GLU A 6 25.32 -1.26 0.74
CA GLU A 6 24.58 -0.15 0.12
C GLU A 6 23.92 -0.54 -1.22
N ALA A 7 24.43 -1.58 -1.89
CA ALA A 7 23.86 -2.08 -3.15
C ALA A 7 22.64 -2.99 -2.97
N VAL A 8 22.38 -3.47 -1.75
CA VAL A 8 21.29 -4.41 -1.44
C VAL A 8 20.31 -3.77 -0.46
N GLY A 9 19.74 -2.61 -0.84
CA GLY A 9 18.44 -2.11 -0.36
C GLY A 9 18.11 -2.30 1.12
N LEU A 10 19.10 -2.25 2.02
CA LEU A 10 18.88 -2.21 3.44
C LEU A 10 18.45 -0.78 3.72
N VAL A 11 17.14 -0.56 3.78
CA VAL A 11 16.54 0.66 4.32
C VAL A 11 17.16 0.84 5.70
N MET A 12 18.19 1.69 5.80
CA MET A 12 18.61 2.20 7.09
C MET A 12 17.40 2.93 7.62
N HIS A 13 16.80 2.39 8.69
CA HIS A 13 15.61 2.97 9.28
C HIS A 13 15.90 4.42 9.68
N ASP A 14 15.37 5.37 8.92
CA ASP A 14 15.52 6.78 9.21
C ASP A 14 14.63 7.09 10.42
N LYS A 15 15.28 7.18 11.58
CA LYS A 15 14.58 7.37 12.86
C LYS A 15 13.73 8.64 12.84
N ARG A 16 14.22 9.73 12.24
CA ARG A 16 13.46 10.99 12.17
C ARG A 16 12.23 10.82 11.29
N ALA A 17 12.36 10.23 10.11
CA ALA A 17 11.22 10.01 9.22
C ALA A 17 10.17 9.09 9.85
N ARG A 18 10.60 8.05 10.56
CA ARG A 18 9.72 7.19 11.34
C ARG A 18 9.01 7.94 12.46
N ASP A 19 9.73 8.77 13.22
CA ASP A 19 9.16 9.53 14.33
C ASP A 19 8.15 10.57 13.81
N ILE A 20 8.37 11.14 12.62
CA ILE A 20 7.40 12.00 11.93
C ILE A 20 6.12 11.22 11.61
N LEU A 21 6.24 10.06 10.94
CA LEU A 21 5.08 9.22 10.60
C LEU A 21 4.31 8.78 11.85
N LEU A 22 5.00 8.22 12.84
CA LEU A 22 4.37 7.80 14.10
C LEU A 22 3.73 9.00 14.82
N GLY A 23 4.45 10.12 14.92
CA GLY A 23 3.95 11.34 15.52
C GLY A 23 2.71 11.90 14.82
N ALA A 24 2.55 11.69 13.51
CA ALA A 24 1.41 12.15 12.74
C ALA A 24 0.13 11.34 12.96
N PHE A 25 0.24 10.00 13.09
CA PHE A 25 -0.92 9.11 13.08
C PHE A 25 -1.12 8.28 14.35
N TRP A 26 -0.09 8.15 15.18
CA TRP A 26 -0.07 7.23 16.31
C TRP A 26 0.38 7.90 17.62
N LYS A 27 -0.23 7.50 18.73
CA LYS A 27 0.25 7.83 20.08
C LYS A 27 0.03 6.64 21.01
N ASP A 28 -1.18 6.55 21.56
CA ASP A 28 -1.67 5.42 22.35
C ASP A 28 -2.73 4.62 21.54
N GLY A 29 -2.63 4.70 20.21
CA GLY A 29 -3.63 4.27 19.24
C GLY A 29 -3.69 5.23 18.04
N TRP A 30 -4.56 4.93 17.07
CA TRP A 30 -4.83 5.77 15.92
C TRP A 30 -5.38 7.14 16.34
N LYS A 31 -4.71 8.21 15.90
CA LYS A 31 -5.25 9.57 16.03
C LYS A 31 -6.48 9.73 15.14
N ARG A 32 -7.47 10.48 15.65
CA ARG A 32 -8.61 10.94 14.86
C ARG A 32 -8.11 11.80 13.71
N ASP A 33 -8.79 11.76 12.57
CA ASP A 33 -8.38 12.50 11.37
C ASP A 33 -8.22 14.01 11.64
N SER A 34 -9.08 14.59 12.49
CA SER A 34 -9.02 16.00 12.91
C SER A 34 -7.77 16.37 13.73
N GLU A 35 -7.06 15.39 14.28
CA GLU A 35 -5.85 15.57 15.10
C GLU A 35 -4.56 15.25 14.34
N ARG A 36 -4.68 14.73 13.11
CA ARG A 36 -3.53 14.42 12.27
C ARG A 36 -3.01 15.72 11.68
N SER A 37 -1.73 16.00 11.92
CA SER A 37 -1.05 17.15 11.33
C SER A 37 0.43 16.85 11.19
N VAL A 38 1.01 17.32 10.08
CA VAL A 38 2.44 17.24 9.77
C VAL A 38 2.84 18.56 9.14
N SER A 39 3.99 19.10 9.53
CA SER A 39 4.53 20.31 8.90
C SER A 39 4.94 20.00 7.44
N ALA A 40 4.93 21.00 6.56
CA ALA A 40 5.33 20.80 5.16
C ALA A 40 6.78 20.29 5.05
N ASP A 41 7.68 20.78 5.90
CA ASP A 41 9.09 20.38 5.92
C ASP A 41 9.27 18.94 6.41
N ASP A 42 8.55 18.54 7.47
CA ASP A 42 8.62 17.17 7.97
C ASP A 42 7.97 16.19 6.99
N PHE A 43 6.86 16.58 6.34
CA PHE A 43 6.24 15.77 5.29
C PHE A 43 7.22 15.57 4.11
N ALA A 44 7.84 16.64 3.62
CA ALA A 44 8.82 16.58 2.54
C ALA A 44 10.02 15.69 2.92
N TYR A 45 10.52 15.81 4.16
CA TYR A 45 11.61 14.98 4.66
C TYR A 45 11.21 13.51 4.75
N ALA A 46 10.08 13.18 5.38
CA ALA A 46 9.63 11.81 5.53
C ALA A 46 9.31 11.15 4.18
N LYS A 47 8.79 11.93 3.23
CA LYS A 47 8.58 11.49 1.85
C LYS A 47 9.87 11.20 1.10
N ASP A 48 10.90 12.05 1.22
CA ASP A 48 12.24 11.77 0.66
C ASP A 48 12.82 10.45 1.19
N LYS A 49 12.56 10.15 2.47
CA LYS A 49 12.96 8.90 3.12
C LYS A 49 12.02 7.71 2.89
N ARG A 50 10.97 7.89 2.06
CA ARG A 50 9.96 6.87 1.72
C ARG A 50 9.16 6.33 2.92
N TYR A 51 8.98 7.16 3.94
CA TYR A 51 8.09 6.90 5.08
C TYR A 51 6.72 7.53 4.91
N MET A 52 6.60 8.52 4.02
CA MET A 52 5.33 9.15 3.69
C MET A 52 5.14 9.29 2.18
N PHE A 53 3.90 9.39 1.75
CA PHE A 53 3.46 9.39 0.36
C PHE A 53 2.40 10.46 0.16
N ASP A 54 2.35 10.99 -1.06
CA ASP A 54 1.24 11.84 -1.45
C ASP A 54 -0.05 11.03 -1.45
N PRO A 55 -1.16 11.63 -1.02
CA PRO A 55 -2.46 11.00 -1.18
C PRO A 55 -2.78 10.79 -2.67
N VAL A 56 -3.54 9.72 -2.95
CA VAL A 56 -3.91 9.35 -4.31
C VAL A 56 -5.41 9.35 -4.47
N ALA A 57 -5.89 9.89 -5.60
CA ALA A 57 -7.24 9.63 -6.07
C ALA A 57 -7.20 8.33 -6.89
N LEU A 58 -7.99 7.34 -6.48
CA LEU A 58 -8.03 6.04 -7.14
C LEU A 58 -9.49 5.61 -7.36
N SER A 59 -9.90 5.51 -8.62
CA SER A 59 -11.20 4.92 -8.96
C SER A 59 -11.16 3.40 -8.84
N HIS A 60 -12.34 2.76 -8.87
CA HIS A 60 -12.43 1.30 -8.89
C HIS A 60 -11.66 0.73 -10.10
N ASP A 61 -11.97 1.24 -11.30
CA ASP A 61 -11.42 0.70 -12.54
C ASP A 61 -9.91 0.95 -12.64
N ASP A 62 -9.41 2.06 -12.08
CA ASP A 62 -7.97 2.32 -11.96
C ASP A 62 -7.28 1.33 -11.03
N ALA A 63 -7.89 1.02 -9.87
CA ALA A 63 -7.34 0.05 -8.92
C ALA A 63 -7.24 -1.34 -9.55
N VAL A 64 -8.30 -1.79 -10.23
CA VAL A 64 -8.33 -3.07 -10.93
C VAL A 64 -7.30 -3.10 -12.04
N ALA A 65 -7.21 -2.05 -12.87
CA ALA A 65 -6.22 -1.98 -13.94
C ALA A 65 -4.78 -2.08 -13.41
N ARG A 66 -4.44 -1.28 -12.39
CA ARG A 66 -3.11 -1.31 -11.78
C ARG A 66 -2.76 -2.67 -11.20
N LEU A 67 -3.69 -3.34 -10.51
CA LEU A 67 -3.45 -4.69 -9.99
C LEU A 67 -3.15 -5.70 -11.11
N ILE A 68 -3.91 -5.64 -12.21
CA ILE A 68 -3.70 -6.54 -13.35
C ILE A 68 -2.35 -6.25 -14.03
N ASP A 69 -2.00 -4.99 -14.21
CA ASP A 69 -0.72 -4.59 -14.81
C ASP A 69 0.47 -5.03 -13.93
N GLU A 70 0.38 -4.87 -12.61
CA GLU A 70 1.41 -5.35 -11.68
C GLU A 70 1.51 -6.88 -11.65
N ARG A 71 0.38 -7.58 -11.72
CA ARG A 71 0.35 -9.05 -11.87
C ARG A 71 1.11 -9.51 -13.11
N GLU A 72 0.92 -8.83 -14.24
CA GLU A 72 1.56 -9.16 -15.52
C GLU A 72 3.06 -8.90 -15.52
N ARG A 73 3.52 -7.97 -14.66
CA ARG A 73 4.95 -7.64 -14.50
C ARG A 73 5.65 -8.43 -13.41
N ALA A 74 4.90 -9.06 -12.50
CA ALA A 74 5.44 -9.77 -11.36
C ALA A 74 6.17 -11.07 -11.76
N ASP A 75 7.31 -11.31 -11.12
CA ASP A 75 8.13 -12.51 -11.33
C ASP A 75 7.85 -13.54 -10.23
N LEU A 76 7.20 -14.64 -10.62
CA LEU A 76 6.91 -15.77 -9.73
C LEU A 76 8.19 -16.36 -9.13
N ALA A 77 9.27 -16.47 -9.90
CA ALA A 77 10.53 -17.03 -9.41
C ALA A 77 11.12 -16.14 -8.32
N ALA A 78 11.12 -14.82 -8.53
CA ALA A 78 11.56 -13.85 -7.53
C ALA A 78 10.70 -13.92 -6.24
N ALA A 79 9.37 -13.94 -6.36
CA ALA A 79 8.47 -14.05 -5.22
C ALA A 79 8.66 -15.36 -4.44
N SER A 80 8.86 -16.47 -5.14
CA SER A 80 9.10 -17.79 -4.55
C SER A 80 10.44 -17.85 -3.82
N ASN A 81 11.50 -17.32 -4.44
CA ASN A 81 12.82 -17.26 -3.83
C ASN A 81 12.85 -16.35 -2.59
N ALA A 82 12.15 -15.21 -2.63
CA ALA A 82 12.01 -14.32 -1.47
C ALA A 82 11.31 -15.04 -0.30
N PHE A 83 10.24 -15.79 -0.59
CA PHE A 83 9.56 -16.60 0.41
C PHE A 83 10.48 -17.67 1.01
N LEU A 84 11.19 -18.44 0.18
CA LEU A 84 12.12 -19.48 0.66
C LEU A 84 13.25 -18.87 1.51
N ALA A 85 13.84 -17.76 1.06
CA ALA A 85 14.87 -17.05 1.82
C ALA A 85 14.35 -16.62 3.20
N SER A 86 13.11 -16.12 3.28
CA SER A 86 12.46 -15.69 4.53
C SER A 86 12.39 -16.77 5.61
N LEU A 87 12.37 -18.06 5.22
CA LEU A 87 12.29 -19.18 6.14
C LEU A 87 13.63 -19.45 6.81
N SER A 88 14.72 -19.30 6.05
CA SER A 88 16.08 -19.55 6.54
C SER A 88 16.66 -18.37 7.33
N ASN A 89 16.29 -17.13 7.00
CA ASN A 89 16.87 -15.92 7.60
C ASN A 89 15.91 -15.11 8.48
N ARG A 90 14.68 -15.62 8.70
CA ARG A 90 13.62 -14.97 9.51
C ARG A 90 13.20 -13.58 9.01
N ARG A 91 13.42 -13.26 7.73
CA ARG A 91 12.95 -12.00 7.10
C ARG A 91 11.46 -12.05 6.80
N LEU A 92 10.63 -11.79 7.81
CA LEU A 92 9.16 -11.83 7.71
C LEU A 92 8.60 -10.92 6.61
N ASP A 93 9.27 -9.80 6.34
CA ASP A 93 8.95 -8.84 5.29
C ASP A 93 8.95 -9.45 3.87
N LEU A 94 9.69 -10.54 3.66
CA LEU A 94 9.75 -11.23 2.37
C LEU A 94 8.64 -12.28 2.16
N ARG A 95 7.76 -12.50 3.15
CA ARG A 95 6.75 -13.58 3.11
C ARG A 95 5.48 -13.23 2.34
N SER A 96 5.09 -11.96 2.36
CA SER A 96 3.78 -11.53 1.84
C SER A 96 3.71 -11.60 0.31
N ALA A 97 4.83 -11.35 -0.39
CA ALA A 97 4.87 -11.22 -1.84
C ALA A 97 4.25 -12.43 -2.58
N LEU A 98 4.59 -13.65 -2.18
CA LEU A 98 4.07 -14.86 -2.84
C LEU A 98 2.55 -15.02 -2.66
N GLY A 99 2.03 -14.71 -1.47
CA GLY A 99 0.60 -14.74 -1.19
C GLY A 99 -0.17 -13.69 -2.00
N SER A 100 0.36 -12.46 -2.05
CA SER A 100 -0.21 -11.37 -2.86
C SER A 100 -0.23 -11.71 -4.35
N TYR A 101 0.85 -12.32 -4.86
CA TYR A 101 0.91 -12.78 -6.25
C TYR A 101 -0.16 -13.86 -6.54
N ALA A 102 -0.29 -14.85 -5.66
CA ALA A 102 -1.31 -15.90 -5.80
C ALA A 102 -2.74 -15.33 -5.79
N PHE A 103 -3.01 -14.33 -4.96
CA PHE A 103 -4.28 -13.60 -4.99
C PHE A 103 -4.49 -12.91 -6.34
N ALA A 104 -3.49 -12.15 -6.81
CA ALA A 104 -3.57 -11.40 -8.05
C ALA A 104 -3.80 -12.30 -9.28
N LEU A 105 -3.21 -13.51 -9.30
CA LEU A 105 -3.46 -14.51 -10.34
C LEU A 105 -4.93 -14.90 -10.47
N ASN A 106 -5.65 -14.95 -9.35
CA ASN A 106 -7.06 -15.31 -9.30
C ASN A 106 -7.98 -14.08 -9.35
N PHE A 107 -7.43 -12.87 -9.41
CA PHE A 107 -8.21 -11.65 -9.44
C PHE A 107 -8.76 -11.40 -10.86
N PRO A 108 -10.08 -11.39 -11.06
CA PRO A 108 -10.66 -11.25 -12.38
C PRO A 108 -10.53 -9.81 -12.88
N ARG A 109 -10.29 -9.65 -14.19
CA ARG A 109 -10.41 -8.35 -14.85
C ARG A 109 -11.90 -7.99 -14.95
N HIS A 110 -12.28 -6.85 -14.41
CA HIS A 110 -13.67 -6.38 -14.43
C HIS A 110 -13.72 -4.85 -14.36
N LYS A 111 -14.91 -4.30 -14.62
CA LYS A 111 -15.21 -2.87 -14.48
C LYS A 111 -16.44 -2.69 -13.62
N ILE A 112 -16.51 -1.63 -12.83
CA ILE A 112 -17.65 -1.39 -11.95
C ILE A 112 -18.96 -1.20 -12.72
N ALA A 113 -18.88 -0.59 -13.91
CA ALA A 113 -20.04 -0.37 -14.78
C ALA A 113 -20.65 -1.67 -15.33
N LEU A 114 -19.85 -2.74 -15.42
CA LEU A 114 -20.26 -4.04 -15.98
C LEU A 114 -20.58 -5.08 -14.90
N THR A 115 -20.28 -4.76 -13.64
CA THR A 115 -20.51 -5.65 -12.51
C THR A 115 -21.81 -5.26 -11.82
N SER A 116 -22.55 -6.23 -11.29
CA SER A 116 -23.61 -5.89 -10.35
C SER A 116 -22.99 -5.12 -9.17
N SER A 117 -23.66 -4.05 -8.77
CA SER A 117 -23.19 -3.20 -7.68
C SER A 117 -24.39 -2.70 -6.89
N ALA A 118 -24.35 -2.86 -5.58
CA ALA A 118 -25.34 -2.24 -4.70
C ALA A 118 -24.86 -0.85 -4.29
N THR A 119 -25.76 0.14 -4.35
CA THR A 119 -25.53 1.43 -3.68
C THR A 119 -25.78 1.23 -2.19
N VAL A 120 -24.78 1.47 -1.36
CA VAL A 120 -24.89 1.38 0.10
C VAL A 120 -25.41 2.69 0.70
N PRO A 121 -25.85 2.73 1.98
CA PRO A 121 -26.41 3.94 2.58
C PRO A 121 -25.51 5.18 2.56
N SER A 122 -24.19 5.00 2.42
CA SER A 122 -23.23 6.10 2.25
C SER A 122 -23.27 6.75 0.85
N GLY A 123 -24.07 6.22 -0.08
CA GLY A 123 -24.13 6.63 -1.48
C GLY A 123 -23.06 6.00 -2.36
N ALA A 124 -22.09 5.27 -1.80
CA ALA A 124 -21.06 4.58 -2.58
C ALA A 124 -21.63 3.34 -3.29
N ARG A 125 -21.12 3.04 -4.48
CA ARG A 125 -21.35 1.79 -5.20
C ARG A 125 -20.36 0.74 -4.72
N ARG A 126 -20.85 -0.35 -4.14
CA ARG A 126 -20.02 -1.51 -3.78
C ARG A 126 -19.97 -2.48 -4.95
N CYS A 127 -18.77 -2.81 -5.41
CA CYS A 127 -18.57 -3.84 -6.44
C CYS A 127 -18.83 -5.23 -5.86
N ASP A 128 -19.72 -6.02 -6.45
CA ASP A 128 -20.00 -7.38 -5.98
C ASP A 128 -18.87 -8.37 -6.28
N CYS A 129 -18.00 -8.05 -7.25
CA CYS A 129 -16.88 -8.90 -7.63
C CYS A 129 -15.70 -8.80 -6.65
N CYS A 130 -15.29 -7.59 -6.28
CA CYS A 130 -14.10 -7.36 -5.46
C CYS A 130 -14.36 -6.67 -4.12
N GLY A 131 -15.58 -6.18 -3.88
CA GLY A 131 -15.95 -5.48 -2.65
C GLY A 131 -15.48 -4.03 -2.57
N PHE A 132 -14.83 -3.48 -3.60
CA PHE A 132 -14.37 -2.09 -3.62
C PHE A 132 -15.57 -1.12 -3.64
N TYR A 133 -15.43 -0.02 -2.91
CA TYR A 133 -16.45 1.03 -2.81
C TYR A 133 -16.05 2.23 -3.65
N GLU A 134 -16.84 2.57 -4.66
CA GLU A 134 -16.66 3.76 -5.47
C GLU A 134 -17.67 4.84 -5.07
N SER A 135 -17.17 6.03 -4.73
CA SER A 135 -17.99 7.23 -4.55
C SER A 135 -17.94 8.10 -5.80
N GLU A 136 -19.01 8.87 -6.05
CA GLU A 136 -19.07 9.80 -7.19
C GLU A 136 -17.94 10.83 -7.17
N ASN A 137 -17.49 11.22 -5.98
CA ASN A 137 -16.30 12.02 -5.78
C ASN A 137 -15.28 11.17 -5.00
N PRO A 138 -14.30 10.53 -5.66
CA PRO A 138 -13.32 9.71 -4.97
C PRO A 138 -12.47 10.60 -4.07
N ALA A 139 -12.60 10.38 -2.76
CA ALA A 139 -11.76 11.05 -1.78
C ALA A 139 -10.29 10.69 -2.03
N GLN A 140 -9.42 11.64 -1.76
CA GLN A 140 -7.99 11.41 -1.72
C GLN A 140 -7.68 10.37 -0.63
N ILE A 141 -7.13 9.22 -1.03
CA ILE A 141 -6.73 8.16 -0.12
C ILE A 141 -5.34 8.51 0.40
N ASP A 142 -5.25 8.75 1.70
CA ASP A 142 -3.98 8.93 2.39
C ASP A 142 -3.28 7.57 2.54
N LEU A 143 -2.23 7.35 1.75
CA LEU A 143 -1.49 6.08 1.75
C LEU A 143 -0.65 5.89 3.01
N ASN A 144 -0.38 6.96 3.76
CA ASN A 144 0.50 6.92 4.93
C ASN A 144 -0.05 5.99 6.03
N VAL A 145 -1.37 5.78 6.07
CA VAL A 145 -2.02 4.89 7.04
C VAL A 145 -1.61 3.42 6.88
N PHE A 146 -0.94 3.04 5.79
CA PHE A 146 -0.48 1.68 5.54
C PHE A 146 0.98 1.43 5.97
N GLU A 147 1.70 2.45 6.47
CA GLU A 147 3.15 2.40 6.68
C GLU A 147 3.57 2.12 8.15
N PHE A 148 2.79 1.32 8.89
CA PHE A 148 2.98 1.05 10.34
C PHE A 148 3.45 -0.37 10.66
#